data_AF-A0A496WNA8-F1
#
_entry.id   AF-A0A496WNA8-F1
#
_cell.length_a   1.000
_cell.length_b   1.000
_cell.length_c   1.000
_cell.angle_alpha   90.00
_cell.angle_beta   90.00
_cell.angle_gamma   90.00
#
_symmetry.space_group_name_H-M   'P 1'
#
loop_
_entity.id
_entity.type
_entity.pdbx_description
1 polymer ?
#
loop_
_entity_poly.entity_id
_entity_poly.type
_entity_poly.pdbx_seq_one_letter_code
_entity_poly.pdbx_strand_id
1 'polypeptide(L)'
;MKPSDAKAAEIADVYKDDQLAGYLTRTRGGVSFSYAQEYIAGSNDAVASTLPVREAPYTTGAGAVPAFFAGLLPEGARLLAVIAAVKTS
;
A
#
# COMPACT_ATOMS: atom_id res chain seq x y z
N MET A 1 -15.74 7.38 4.06
CA MET A 1 -14.44 8.08 4.14
C MET A 1 -14.40 9.11 3.03
N LYS A 2 -14.09 10.38 3.30
CA LYS A 2 -13.88 11.35 2.22
C LYS A 2 -12.48 11.13 1.62
N PRO A 3 -12.25 11.38 0.32
CA PRO A 3 -10.93 11.20 -0.30
C PRO A 3 -9.82 12.00 0.41
N SER A 4 -10.17 13.16 0.99
CA SER A 4 -9.28 14.01 1.79
C SER A 4 -8.70 13.32 3.02
N ASP A 5 -9.44 12.39 3.63
CA ASP A 5 -9.03 11.67 4.85
C ASP A 5 -7.90 10.66 4.56
N ALA A 6 -7.73 10.23 3.29
CA ALA A 6 -6.69 9.30 2.89
C ALA A 6 -5.27 9.89 3.04
N LYS A 7 -5.12 11.23 3.05
CA LYS A 7 -3.82 11.88 3.29
C LYS A 7 -3.28 11.64 4.71
N ALA A 8 -4.18 11.52 5.67
CA ALA A 8 -3.88 11.37 7.09
C ALA A 8 -3.75 9.90 7.53
N ALA A 9 -4.09 8.94 6.67
CA ALA A 9 -3.99 7.52 6.99
C ALA A 9 -2.51 7.14 7.22
N GLU A 10 -2.20 6.70 8.45
CA GLU A 10 -0.88 6.16 8.80
C GLU A 10 -0.76 4.69 8.40
N ILE A 11 -1.89 3.99 8.29
CA ILE A 11 -1.98 2.57 7.95
C ILE A 11 -3.05 2.40 6.88
N ALA A 12 -2.78 1.53 5.90
CA ALA A 12 -3.73 1.08 4.90
C ALA A 12 -3.73 -0.44 4.78
N ASP A 13 -4.92 -1.02 4.66
CA ASP A 13 -5.10 -2.45 4.44
C ASP A 13 -4.87 -2.79 2.97
N VAL A 14 -4.17 -3.90 2.73
CA VAL A 14 -3.91 -4.44 1.39
C VAL A 14 -4.70 -5.72 1.24
N TYR A 15 -5.63 -5.75 0.30
CA TYR A 15 -6.43 -6.92 -0.03
C TYR A 15 -6.01 -7.51 -1.39
N LYS A 16 -6.03 -8.83 -1.50
CA LYS A 16 -5.91 -9.57 -2.77
C LYS A 16 -7.06 -10.57 -2.84
N ASP A 17 -7.87 -10.51 -3.90
CA ASP A 17 -9.01 -11.41 -4.13
C ASP A 17 -9.89 -11.58 -2.87
N ASP A 18 -10.27 -10.45 -2.25
CA ASP A 18 -11.06 -10.34 -1.00
C ASP A 18 -10.39 -10.79 0.31
N GLN A 19 -9.14 -11.26 0.25
CA GLN A 19 -8.39 -11.65 1.44
C GLN A 19 -7.46 -10.53 1.91
N LEU A 20 -7.46 -10.24 3.21
CA LEU A 20 -6.52 -9.31 3.83
C LEU A 20 -5.10 -9.87 3.72
N ALA A 21 -4.35 -9.33 2.77
CA ALA A 21 -2.98 -9.74 2.48
C ALA A 21 -1.99 -9.13 3.46
N GLY A 22 -2.21 -7.89 3.89
CA GLY A 22 -1.31 -7.23 4.79
C GLY A 22 -1.60 -5.76 5.01
N TYR A 23 -0.59 -5.06 5.52
CA TYR A 23 -0.70 -3.67 5.95
C TYR A 23 0.44 -2.84 5.35
N LEU A 24 0.09 -1.69 4.79
CA LEU A 24 1.01 -0.61 4.45
C LEU A 24 1.03 0.40 5.59
N THR A 25 2.20 0.62 6.19
CA THR A 25 2.40 1.59 7.27
C THR A 25 3.35 2.69 6.82
N ARG A 26 2.93 3.95 6.95
CA ARG A 26 3.81 5.09 6.77
C ARG A 26 4.77 5.17 7.95
N THR A 27 6.06 5.31 7.65
CA THR A 27 7.12 5.50 8.65
C THR A 27 7.71 6.90 8.50
N ARG A 28 8.54 7.34 9.46
CA ARG A 28 9.23 8.63 9.38
C ARG A 28 10.10 8.81 8.12
N GLY A 29 10.57 7.72 7.49
CA GLY A 29 11.52 7.76 6.39
C GLY A 29 11.04 7.12 5.09
N GLY A 30 9.79 6.65 5.01
CA GLY A 30 9.29 5.86 3.89
C GLY A 30 8.07 5.04 4.24
N VAL A 31 7.84 3.93 3.56
CA VAL A 31 6.70 3.04 3.81
C VAL A 31 7.18 1.61 4.06
N SER A 32 6.50 0.95 4.99
CA SER A 32 6.67 -0.46 5.31
C SER A 32 5.45 -1.23 4.83
N PHE A 33 5.66 -2.40 4.21
CA PHE A 33 4.61 -3.36 3.90
C PHE A 33 4.85 -4.66 4.67
N SER A 34 3.83 -5.16 5.35
CA SER A 34 3.89 -6.40 6.14
C SER A 34 2.74 -7.31 5.75
N TYR A 35 3.00 -8.59 5.50
CA TYR A 35 1.94 -9.57 5.31
C TYR A 35 1.20 -9.84 6.64
N ALA A 36 -0.11 -10.07 6.55
CA ALA A 36 -0.89 -10.50 7.70
C ALA A 36 -0.52 -11.95 8.08
N GLN A 37 -0.47 -12.25 9.38
CA GLN A 37 -0.04 -13.57 9.85
C GLN A 37 -0.95 -14.69 9.33
N GLU A 38 -2.25 -14.45 9.27
CA GLU A 38 -3.25 -15.36 8.70
C GLU A 38 -3.01 -15.59 7.19
N TYR A 39 -2.54 -14.56 6.48
CA TYR A 39 -2.20 -14.66 5.07
C TYR A 39 -0.95 -15.52 4.83
N ILE A 40 0.06 -15.39 5.69
CA ILE A 40 1.26 -16.22 5.66
C ILE A 40 0.91 -17.67 5.98
N ALA A 41 0.11 -17.90 7.01
CA ALA A 41 -0.30 -19.24 7.44
C ALA A 41 -1.16 -19.97 6.40
N GLY A 42 -1.96 -19.24 5.62
CA GLY A 42 -2.82 -19.81 4.58
C GLY A 42 -2.10 -20.22 3.29
N SER A 43 -0.78 -20.08 3.19
CA SER A 43 0.00 -20.41 1.98
C SER A 43 -0.52 -19.73 0.70
N ASN A 44 -0.95 -18.47 0.84
CA ASN A 44 -1.56 -17.70 -0.23
C ASN A 44 -0.51 -17.15 -1.22
N ASP A 45 -0.95 -16.78 -2.41
CA ASP A 45 -0.08 -16.17 -3.41
C ASP A 45 0.47 -14.82 -2.97
N ALA A 46 1.68 -14.48 -3.43
CA ALA A 46 2.25 -13.16 -3.18
C ALA A 46 1.41 -12.05 -3.83
N VAL A 47 1.31 -10.90 -3.15
CA VAL A 47 0.69 -9.68 -3.67
C VAL A 47 1.38 -9.20 -4.95
N ALA A 48 2.70 -9.40 -5.04
CA ALA A 48 3.49 -9.15 -6.23
C ALA A 48 4.68 -10.12 -6.31
N SER A 49 5.17 -10.41 -7.51
CA SER A 49 6.36 -11.24 -7.71
C SER A 49 7.62 -10.68 -7.03
N THR A 50 7.68 -9.35 -6.84
CA THR A 50 8.76 -8.65 -6.13
C THR A 50 8.56 -8.58 -4.61
N LEU A 51 7.41 -9.03 -4.11
CA LEU A 51 7.04 -9.05 -2.70
C LEU A 51 6.65 -10.47 -2.27
N PRO A 52 7.55 -11.47 -2.29
CA PRO A 52 7.22 -12.82 -1.85
C PRO A 52 6.67 -12.86 -0.42
N VAL A 53 5.76 -13.80 -0.13
CA VAL A 53 5.16 -13.93 1.19
C VAL A 53 6.23 -14.26 2.24
N ARG A 54 6.36 -13.41 3.26
CA ARG A 54 7.31 -13.58 4.36
C ARG A 54 6.86 -12.82 5.61
N GLU A 55 7.38 -13.21 6.77
CA GLU A 55 7.11 -12.55 8.05
C GLU A 55 7.81 -11.19 8.18
N ALA A 56 9.00 -11.05 7.61
CA ALA A 56 9.77 -9.80 7.70
C ALA A 56 9.14 -8.69 6.83
N PRO A 57 8.97 -7.47 7.36
CA PRO A 57 8.41 -6.37 6.58
C PRO A 57 9.30 -5.97 5.40
N TYR A 58 8.69 -5.46 4.34
CA TYR A 58 9.35 -4.77 3.24
C TYR A 58 9.42 -3.29 3.56
N THR A 59 10.61 -2.77 3.81
CA THR A 59 10.83 -1.35 4.06
C THR A 59 11.42 -0.67 2.85
N THR A 60 10.93 0.55 2.59
CA THR A 60 11.45 1.43 1.56
C THR A 60 11.93 2.72 2.21
N GLY A 61 13.06 3.25 1.73
CA GLY A 61 13.64 4.51 2.22
C GLY A 61 13.20 5.72 1.40
N ALA A 62 13.63 6.90 1.83
CA ALA A 62 13.45 8.20 1.14
C ALA A 62 11.99 8.58 0.81
N GLY A 63 11.03 8.18 1.63
CA GLY A 63 9.62 8.53 1.43
C GLY A 63 8.90 7.71 0.35
N ALA A 64 9.59 6.78 -0.30
CA ALA A 64 9.02 5.96 -1.35
C ALA A 64 8.09 4.88 -0.78
N VAL A 65 7.17 4.40 -1.62
CA VAL A 65 6.42 3.15 -1.43
C VAL A 65 7.12 2.04 -2.24
N PRO A 66 6.94 0.76 -1.89
CA PRO A 66 7.43 -0.34 -2.73
C PRO A 66 6.93 -0.18 -4.18
N ALA A 67 7.81 -0.46 -5.15
CA ALA A 67 7.59 -0.12 -6.57
C ALA A 67 6.27 -0.67 -7.14
N PHE A 68 5.83 -1.84 -6.67
CA PHE A 68 4.53 -2.40 -7.02
C PHE A 68 3.39 -1.43 -6.68
N PHE A 69 3.35 -0.89 -5.46
CA PHE A 69 2.34 0.07 -5.03
C PHE A 69 2.51 1.44 -5.70
N ALA A 70 3.74 1.84 -6.04
CA ALA A 70 3.96 3.06 -6.83
C ALA A 70 3.30 2.95 -8.21
N GLY A 71 3.38 1.79 -8.87
CA GLY A 71 2.74 1.54 -10.17
C GLY A 71 1.23 1.37 -10.12
N LEU A 72 0.63 1.26 -8.93
CA LEU A 72 -0.83 1.32 -8.74
C LEU A 72 -1.34 2.76 -8.62
N LEU A 73 -0.43 3.73 -8.42
CA LEU A 73 -0.82 5.12 -8.47
C LEU A 73 -1.19 5.47 -9.91
N PRO A 74 -2.31 6.17 -10.13
CA PRO A 74 -2.64 6.62 -11.46
C PRO A 74 -1.49 7.47 -12.00
N GLU A 75 -1.12 7.26 -13.25
CA GLU A 75 -0.13 8.05 -13.97
C GLU A 75 -0.86 8.98 -14.96
N GLY A 76 -0.32 10.18 -15.21
CA GLY A 76 -0.90 11.13 -16.16
C GLY A 76 -2.24 11.76 -15.72
N ALA A 77 -3.17 12.00 -16.64
CA ALA A 77 -4.40 12.77 -16.38
C ALA A 77 -5.29 12.20 -15.24
N ARG A 78 -5.21 10.89 -14.97
CA ARG A 78 -5.91 10.24 -13.84
C ARG A 78 -5.29 10.59 -12.49
N LEU A 79 -3.98 10.87 -12.43
CA LEU A 79 -3.30 11.38 -11.25
C LEU A 79 -3.82 12.77 -10.90
N LEU A 80 -4.00 13.65 -11.89
CA LEU A 80 -4.56 14.99 -11.68
C LEU A 80 -6.00 14.93 -11.19
N ALA A 81 -6.81 13.99 -11.68
CA ALA A 81 -8.18 13.80 -11.20
C ALA A 81 -8.24 13.29 -9.75
N VAL A 82 -7.39 12.34 -9.37
CA VAL A 82 -7.29 11.85 -7.98
C VAL A 82 -6.68 12.91 -7.06
N ILE A 83 -5.63 13.63 -7.49
CA ILE A 83 -5.07 14.76 -6.74
C ILE A 83 -6.12 15.85 -6.55
N ALA A 84 -6.87 16.22 -7.59
CA ALA A 84 -7.95 17.22 -7.50
C ALA A 84 -9.05 16.76 -6.53
N ALA A 85 -9.47 15.48 -6.61
CA ALA A 85 -10.46 14.92 -5.69
C ALA A 85 -10.00 14.91 -4.22
N VAL A 86 -8.70 14.74 -3.97
CA VAL A 86 -8.09 14.76 -2.62
C VAL A 86 -7.70 16.19 -2.19
N LYS A 87 -7.85 17.22 -3.05
CA LYS A 87 -7.46 18.62 -2.80
C LYS A 87 -8.67 19.58 -2.72
N THR A 88 -9.87 19.10 -2.43
CA THR A 88 -11.06 19.94 -2.21
C THR A 88 -11.54 19.72 -0.76
N SER A 89 -11.57 20.69 0.17
CA SER A 89 -11.35 22.15 0.16
C SER A 89 -10.36 22.55 1.26
#